data_AF-V8NS49-F1
#
_entry.id   AF-V8NS49-F1
#
_cell.length_a   1.000
_cell.length_b   1.000
_cell.length_c   1.000
_cell.angle_alpha   90.00
_cell.angle_beta   90.00
_cell.angle_gamma   90.00
#
_symmetry.space_group_name_H-M   'P 1'
#
loop_
_entity.id
_entity.type
_entity.pdbx_description
1 polymer ?
#
loop_
_entity_poly.entity_id
_entity_poly.type
_entity_poly.pdbx_seq_one_letter_code
_entity_poly.pdbx_strand_id
1 'polypeptide(L)'
;MALRLHSAGFHLLLTTRFSTALVVHPNTPEFFTVTVVHLNTSEKLPNFGPYLEQRKKIITENKLKLKGQSSLLSQLERKCFAPKKPILAVKDVIGKTLQYIGTYGELSSTEQVVALIDEEMCINCGKCYMTCNDSGYQAIQFDPETHLPTVTDSCTGCTLCLSICPIIDCIRMVSRTTPYEAKRGLPLAVIPVC
;
A
#
# COMPACT_ATOMS: atom_id res chain seq x y z
N MET A 1 -7.53 16.30 -42.00
CA MET A 1 -6.58 15.50 -41.19
C MET A 1 -6.84 15.84 -39.73
N ALA A 2 -7.86 15.23 -39.12
CA ALA A 2 -8.29 15.53 -37.75
C ALA A 2 -7.75 14.45 -36.80
N LEU A 3 -6.77 14.82 -35.98
CA LEU A 3 -6.25 13.97 -34.91
C LEU A 3 -7.40 13.66 -33.92
N ARG A 4 -7.85 12.41 -33.90
CA ARG A 4 -8.69 11.87 -32.82
C ARG A 4 -7.83 11.74 -31.56
N LEU A 5 -7.95 12.71 -30.64
CA LEU A 5 -7.47 12.53 -29.27
C LEU A 5 -8.29 11.41 -28.61
N HIS A 6 -7.61 10.32 -28.23
CA HIS A 6 -8.19 9.21 -27.50
C HIS A 6 -8.58 9.67 -26.08
N SER A 7 -9.88 9.75 -25.79
CA SER A 7 -10.46 10.08 -24.48
C SER A 7 -10.50 8.90 -23.50
N ALA A 8 -9.54 7.98 -23.57
CA ALA A 8 -9.60 6.68 -22.88
C ALA A 8 -9.42 6.76 -21.34
N GLY A 9 -9.08 7.93 -20.79
CA GLY A 9 -8.70 8.06 -19.37
C GLY A 9 -9.84 8.08 -18.35
N PHE A 10 -11.09 8.32 -18.75
CA PHE A 10 -12.19 8.57 -17.78
C PHE A 10 -13.21 7.43 -17.64
N HIS A 11 -13.08 6.36 -18.43
CA HIS A 11 -14.09 5.31 -18.55
C HIS A 11 -14.02 4.22 -17.46
N LEU A 12 -12.95 4.18 -16.65
CA LEU A 12 -12.66 3.04 -15.79
C LEU A 12 -13.64 2.91 -14.60
N LEU A 13 -14.05 4.03 -13.99
CA LEU A 13 -14.92 4.08 -12.80
C LEU A 13 -16.35 3.55 -13.03
N LEU A 14 -16.77 3.38 -14.29
CA LEU A 14 -18.14 3.00 -14.67
C LEU A 14 -18.35 1.48 -14.73
N THR A 15 -17.27 0.72 -14.57
CA THR A 15 -17.29 -0.74 -14.57
C THR A 15 -17.17 -1.24 -13.13
N THR A 16 -18.08 -2.11 -12.68
CA THR A 16 -18.08 -2.60 -11.28
C THR A 16 -16.80 -3.31 -10.87
N ARG A 17 -16.02 -3.80 -11.86
CA ARG A 17 -14.75 -4.51 -11.63
C ARG A 17 -13.56 -3.59 -11.34
N PHE A 18 -13.62 -2.32 -11.75
CA PHE A 18 -12.56 -1.33 -11.53
C PHE A 18 -13.03 -0.19 -10.60
N SER A 19 -14.09 -0.41 -9.83
CA SER A 19 -14.64 0.62 -8.93
C SER A 19 -13.66 1.07 -7.85
N THR A 20 -12.66 0.24 -7.54
CA THR A 20 -11.62 0.56 -6.55
C THR A 20 -10.42 1.26 -7.20
N ALA A 21 -10.20 1.09 -8.51
CA ALA A 21 -9.03 1.60 -9.23
C ALA A 21 -8.94 3.13 -9.17
N LEU A 22 -7.75 3.66 -8.87
CA LEU A 22 -7.49 5.10 -8.94
C LEU A 22 -7.41 5.55 -10.41
N VAL A 23 -8.56 5.90 -10.99
CA VAL A 23 -8.81 6.51 -12.32
C VAL A 23 -8.27 5.74 -13.53
N VAL A 24 -6.97 5.44 -13.58
CA VAL A 24 -6.30 4.66 -14.64
C VAL A 24 -5.22 3.71 -14.08
N HIS A 25 -4.95 3.76 -12.77
CA HIS A 25 -4.02 2.86 -12.11
C HIS A 25 -4.78 1.66 -11.54
N PRO A 26 -4.48 0.42 -11.97
CA PRO A 26 -5.03 -0.75 -11.30
C PRO A 26 -4.52 -0.76 -9.85
N ASN A 27 -5.40 -1.09 -8.90
CA ASN A 27 -5.10 -1.15 -7.46
C ASN A 27 -4.19 -2.32 -7.05
N THR A 28 -3.52 -2.95 -8.01
CA THR A 28 -2.74 -4.18 -7.80
C THR A 28 -1.25 -3.89 -8.02
N PRO A 29 -0.37 -4.61 -7.31
CA PRO A 29 1.10 -4.46 -7.41
C PRO A 29 1.69 -4.88 -8.78
N GLU A 30 0.86 -5.01 -9.81
CA GLU A 30 1.19 -5.57 -11.13
C GLU A 30 1.88 -4.57 -12.07
N PHE A 31 2.04 -3.30 -11.66
CA PHE A 31 2.59 -2.24 -12.51
C PHE A 31 4.10 -1.98 -12.35
N PHE A 32 4.80 -2.79 -11.56
CA PHE A 32 6.26 -2.97 -11.68
C PHE A 32 6.55 -4.28 -12.42
N THR A 33 7.56 -4.25 -13.27
CA THR A 33 7.90 -5.17 -14.39
C THR A 33 8.00 -6.67 -14.11
N VAL A 34 7.74 -7.15 -12.89
CA VAL A 34 7.80 -8.56 -12.50
C VAL A 34 6.70 -8.86 -11.49
N THR A 35 5.80 -9.81 -11.80
CA THR A 35 4.86 -10.35 -10.82
C THR A 35 5.63 -10.95 -9.65
N VAL A 36 5.45 -10.38 -8.45
CA VAL A 36 6.03 -10.94 -7.23
C VAL A 36 5.35 -12.27 -6.95
N VAL A 37 6.14 -13.35 -6.93
CA VAL A 37 5.65 -14.65 -6.49
C VAL A 37 5.55 -14.59 -4.97
N HIS A 38 4.33 -14.40 -4.46
CA HIS A 38 4.05 -14.51 -3.04
C HIS A 38 4.31 -15.95 -2.59
N LEU A 39 5.29 -16.11 -1.71
CA LEU A 39 5.55 -17.38 -1.06
C LEU A 39 4.69 -17.43 0.21
N ASN A 40 3.86 -18.46 0.36
CA ASN A 40 3.03 -18.68 1.56
C ASN A 40 3.88 -19.20 2.74
N THR A 41 5.08 -18.65 2.92
CA THR A 41 6.05 -19.05 3.94
C THR A 41 6.15 -17.96 5.01
N SER A 42 6.29 -18.37 6.27
CA SER A 42 6.52 -17.46 7.40
C SER A 42 7.95 -16.90 7.46
N GLU A 43 8.81 -17.30 6.53
CA GLU A 43 10.23 -16.92 6.50
C GLU A 43 10.44 -15.61 5.74
N LYS A 44 11.22 -14.70 6.34
CA LYS A 44 11.57 -13.39 5.76
C LYS A 44 12.73 -13.56 4.77
N LEU A 45 12.41 -13.59 3.48
CA LEU A 45 13.39 -13.86 2.41
C LEU A 45 13.54 -12.67 1.47
N PRO A 46 14.47 -11.73 1.76
CA PRO A 46 14.75 -10.62 0.86
C PRO A 46 15.40 -11.09 -0.45
N ASN A 47 15.41 -10.21 -1.46
CA ASN A 47 15.86 -10.56 -2.81
C ASN A 47 17.36 -10.30 -3.02
N PHE A 48 18.22 -10.75 -2.09
CA PHE A 48 19.68 -10.66 -2.24
C PHE A 48 20.42 -11.78 -1.50
N GLY A 49 21.69 -11.99 -1.86
CA GLY A 49 22.61 -12.90 -1.16
C GLY A 49 22.09 -14.35 -1.04
N PRO A 50 22.27 -15.01 0.13
CA PRO A 50 21.83 -16.39 0.33
C PRO A 50 20.31 -16.55 0.31
N TYR A 51 19.57 -15.52 0.74
CA TYR A 51 18.11 -15.51 0.76
C TYR A 51 17.51 -15.64 -0.64
N LEU A 52 18.15 -15.02 -1.64
CA LEU A 52 17.76 -15.13 -3.04
C LEU A 52 17.90 -16.56 -3.58
N GLU A 53 18.93 -17.31 -3.14
CA GLU A 53 19.09 -18.72 -3.50
C GLU A 53 18.00 -19.59 -2.88
N GLN A 54 17.69 -19.37 -1.60
CA GLN A 54 16.59 -20.04 -0.90
C GLN A 54 15.26 -19.75 -1.60
N ARG A 55 14.99 -18.49 -1.94
CA ARG A 55 13.79 -18.06 -2.68
C ARG A 55 13.68 -18.77 -4.04
N LYS A 56 14.78 -18.88 -4.79
CA LYS A 56 14.83 -19.61 -6.07
C LYS A 56 14.56 -21.11 -5.91
N LYS A 57 15.07 -21.74 -4.85
CA LYS A 57 14.81 -23.16 -4.55
C LYS A 57 13.32 -23.38 -4.29
N ILE A 58 12.71 -22.57 -3.42
CA ILE A 58 11.28 -22.63 -3.10
C ILE A 58 10.42 -22.42 -4.36
N ILE A 59 10.76 -21.43 -5.19
CA ILE A 59 10.03 -21.19 -6.46
C ILE A 59 10.15 -22.40 -7.40
N THR A 60 11.34 -23.02 -7.49
CA THR A 60 11.57 -24.19 -8.33
C THR A 60 10.73 -25.38 -7.85
N GLU A 61 10.74 -25.64 -6.54
CA GLU A 61 9.92 -26.68 -5.92
C GLU A 61 8.42 -26.45 -6.15
N ASN A 62 7.95 -25.22 -5.97
CA ASN A 62 6.55 -24.86 -6.22
C ASN A 62 6.16 -25.05 -7.69
N LYS A 63 7.03 -24.68 -8.64
CA LYS A 63 6.82 -24.94 -10.06
C LYS A 63 6.78 -26.44 -10.39
N LEU A 64 7.62 -27.25 -9.76
CA LEU A 64 7.59 -28.72 -9.92
C LEU A 64 6.29 -29.31 -9.36
N LYS A 65 5.84 -28.87 -8.18
CA LYS A 65 4.55 -29.27 -7.59
C LYS A 65 3.37 -28.91 -8.51
N LEU A 66 3.38 -27.70 -9.06
CA LEU A 66 2.36 -27.24 -10.01
C LEU A 66 2.37 -28.03 -11.32
N LYS A 67 3.54 -28.47 -11.81
CA LYS A 67 3.65 -29.28 -13.04
C LYS A 67 2.99 -30.66 -12.89
N GLY A 68 2.92 -31.20 -11.67
CA GLY A 68 2.23 -32.47 -11.38
C GLY A 68 0.71 -32.33 -11.25
N GLN A 69 0.22 -31.11 -11.05
CA GLN A 69 -1.21 -30.80 -11.01
C GLN A 69 -1.63 -30.34 -12.42
N SER A 70 -2.30 -31.21 -13.18
CA SER A 70 -2.88 -30.82 -14.46
C SER A 70 -3.95 -29.75 -14.22
N SER A 71 -3.58 -28.48 -14.34
CA SER A 71 -4.54 -27.40 -14.21
C SER A 71 -5.59 -27.56 -15.32
N LEU A 72 -6.86 -27.73 -14.93
CA LEU A 72 -8.00 -27.51 -15.83
C LEU A 72 -7.77 -26.16 -16.48
N LEU A 73 -7.40 -26.16 -17.76
CA LEU A 73 -7.36 -24.96 -18.57
C LEU A 73 -8.80 -24.52 -18.78
N SER A 74 -9.37 -23.84 -17.79
CA SER A 74 -10.53 -23.00 -18.04
C SER A 74 -10.03 -21.89 -18.95
N GLN A 75 -10.25 -22.03 -20.25
CA GLN A 75 -10.06 -20.93 -21.19
C GLN A 75 -10.97 -19.80 -20.72
N LEU A 76 -10.39 -18.85 -20.01
CA LEU A 76 -11.11 -17.65 -19.61
C LEU A 76 -11.36 -16.85 -20.88
N GLU A 77 -12.61 -16.85 -21.33
CA GLU A 77 -13.02 -16.01 -22.44
C GLU A 77 -12.85 -14.54 -22.06
N ARG A 78 -12.03 -13.82 -22.82
CA ARG A 78 -11.80 -12.39 -22.62
C ARG A 78 -13.06 -11.62 -23.02
N LYS A 79 -13.84 -11.19 -22.03
CA LYS A 79 -15.04 -10.36 -22.24
C LYS A 79 -14.67 -8.88 -22.19
N CYS A 80 -15.14 -8.12 -23.18
CA CYS A 80 -15.06 -6.65 -23.14
C CYS A 80 -15.97 -6.13 -22.02
N PHE A 81 -15.51 -5.15 -21.24
CA PHE A 81 -16.32 -4.56 -20.18
C PHE A 81 -17.27 -3.52 -20.77
N ALA A 82 -18.57 -3.78 -20.66
CA ALA A 82 -19.59 -2.79 -20.94
C ALA A 82 -19.78 -1.85 -19.72
N PRO A 83 -20.04 -0.55 -19.94
CA PRO A 83 -20.37 0.37 -18.85
C PRO A 83 -21.69 -0.06 -18.21
N LYS A 84 -21.69 -0.25 -16.88
CA LYS A 84 -22.91 -0.58 -16.11
C LYS A 84 -23.61 0.67 -15.60
N LYS A 85 -22.91 1.80 -15.59
CA LYS A 85 -23.40 3.11 -15.16
C LYS A 85 -23.26 4.11 -16.32
N PRO A 86 -24.13 5.14 -16.41
CA PRO A 86 -23.99 6.18 -17.41
C PRO A 86 -22.67 6.93 -17.23
N ILE A 87 -22.05 7.31 -18.34
CA ILE A 87 -20.81 8.07 -18.34
C ILE A 87 -21.09 9.45 -17.75
N LEU A 88 -20.33 9.82 -16.72
CA LEU A 88 -20.47 11.11 -16.05
C LEU A 88 -20.04 12.23 -16.98
N ALA A 89 -20.86 13.28 -17.08
CA ALA A 89 -20.47 14.51 -17.75
C ALA A 89 -19.62 15.37 -16.80
N VAL A 90 -18.89 16.35 -17.34
CA VAL A 90 -18.06 17.27 -16.55
C VAL A 90 -18.89 17.95 -15.44
N LYS A 91 -20.13 18.36 -15.77
CA LYS A 91 -21.07 18.96 -14.81
C LYS A 91 -21.39 18.08 -13.59
N ASP A 92 -21.27 16.75 -13.72
CA ASP A 92 -21.60 15.81 -12.65
C ASP A 92 -20.40 15.58 -11.70
N VAL A 93 -19.22 16.11 -12.03
CA VAL A 93 -17.97 15.94 -11.26
C VAL A 93 -17.58 17.24 -10.56
N ILE A 94 -17.95 18.39 -11.12
CA ILE A 94 -17.71 19.71 -10.52
C ILE A 94 -18.26 19.73 -9.09
N GLY A 95 -17.40 20.05 -8.12
CA GLY A 95 -17.77 20.21 -6.71
C GLY A 95 -17.82 18.93 -5.87
N LYS A 96 -17.64 17.73 -6.43
CA LYS A 96 -17.71 16.48 -5.66
C LYS A 96 -16.73 16.36 -4.49
N THR A 97 -15.54 16.96 -4.61
CA THR A 97 -14.51 16.89 -3.56
C THR A 97 -14.75 17.87 -2.41
N LEU A 98 -15.62 18.88 -2.60
CA LEU A 98 -15.83 19.95 -1.60
C LEU A 98 -16.36 19.41 -0.26
N GLN A 99 -17.07 18.29 -0.28
CA GLN A 99 -17.57 17.63 0.93
C GLN A 99 -16.47 17.08 1.87
N TYR A 100 -15.23 16.95 1.38
CA TYR A 100 -14.09 16.45 2.16
C TYR A 100 -13.15 17.56 2.66
N ILE A 101 -13.45 18.83 2.32
CA ILE A 101 -12.64 19.98 2.71
C ILE A 101 -13.37 20.68 3.85
N GLY A 102 -12.70 20.86 4.98
CA GLY A 102 -13.29 21.44 6.19
C GLY A 102 -12.24 22.06 7.10
N THR A 103 -12.67 22.48 8.29
CA THR A 103 -11.76 22.98 9.32
C THR A 103 -11.03 21.83 10.04
N TYR A 104 -9.94 22.13 10.76
CA TYR A 104 -9.22 21.11 11.54
C TYR A 104 -10.10 20.44 12.61
N GLY A 105 -11.05 21.17 13.21
CA GLY A 105 -11.95 20.63 14.22
C GLY A 105 -12.96 19.60 13.68
N GLU A 106 -13.18 19.57 12.37
CA GLU A 106 -14.02 18.57 11.69
C GLU A 106 -13.26 17.26 11.42
N LEU A 107 -11.94 17.25 11.58
CA LEU A 107 -11.11 16.06 11.42
C LEU A 107 -11.15 15.20 12.69
N SER A 108 -11.36 13.89 12.52
CA SER A 108 -11.35 12.94 13.62
C SER A 108 -9.93 12.80 14.20
N SER A 109 -9.76 13.14 15.48
CA SER A 109 -8.53 12.85 16.22
C SER A 109 -8.50 11.46 16.85
N THR A 110 -9.62 10.73 16.81
CA THR A 110 -9.75 9.38 17.36
C THR A 110 -9.44 8.29 16.33
N GLU A 111 -9.70 8.56 15.06
CA GLU A 111 -9.46 7.62 13.95
C GLU A 111 -8.00 7.68 13.50
N GLN A 112 -7.10 7.13 14.33
CA GLN A 112 -5.68 7.09 14.05
C GLN A 112 -5.31 5.93 13.12
N VAL A 113 -4.24 6.13 12.35
CA VAL A 113 -3.69 5.12 11.43
C VAL A 113 -2.25 4.77 11.79
N VAL A 114 -1.80 3.61 11.37
CA VAL A 114 -0.40 3.17 11.48
C VAL A 114 0.11 2.70 10.12
N ALA A 115 1.41 2.81 9.91
CA ALA A 115 2.04 2.34 8.68
C ALA A 115 2.17 0.81 8.71
N LEU A 116 1.80 0.16 7.62
CA LEU A 116 2.02 -1.26 7.35
C LEU A 116 2.93 -1.37 6.13
N ILE A 117 4.03 -2.10 6.26
CA ILE A 117 5.00 -2.31 5.18
C ILE A 117 4.80 -3.70 4.59
N ASP A 118 4.70 -3.77 3.27
CA ASP A 118 4.74 -5.02 2.53
C ASP A 118 6.21 -5.45 2.33
N GLU A 119 6.62 -6.50 3.04
CA GLU A 119 7.98 -7.04 2.99
C GLU A 119 8.36 -7.56 1.60
N GLU A 120 7.39 -8.01 0.80
CA GLU A 120 7.61 -8.62 -0.51
C GLU A 120 7.86 -7.58 -1.62
N MET A 121 7.36 -6.35 -1.42
CA MET A 121 7.61 -5.21 -2.31
C MET A 121 8.80 -4.36 -1.86
N CYS A 122 9.31 -4.59 -0.64
CA CYS A 122 10.40 -3.83 -0.08
C CYS A 122 11.72 -4.10 -0.83
N ILE A 123 12.42 -3.04 -1.23
CA ILE A 123 13.74 -3.11 -1.86
C ILE A 123 14.90 -2.89 -0.87
N ASN A 124 14.64 -3.01 0.43
CA ASN A 124 15.66 -2.95 1.49
C ASN A 124 16.46 -1.62 1.58
N CYS A 125 15.94 -0.51 1.05
CA CYS A 125 16.68 0.75 0.99
C CYS A 125 16.85 1.51 2.32
N GLY A 126 16.07 1.16 3.35
CA GLY A 126 16.14 1.79 4.67
C GLY A 126 15.66 3.26 4.76
N LYS A 127 15.15 3.87 3.67
CA LYS A 127 14.70 5.28 3.68
C LYS A 127 13.59 5.53 4.70
N CYS A 128 12.64 4.61 4.82
CA CYS A 128 11.56 4.69 5.81
C CYS A 128 12.12 4.71 7.24
N TYR A 129 13.12 3.87 7.54
CA TYR A 129 13.81 3.80 8.82
C TYR A 129 14.54 5.11 9.13
N MET A 130 15.37 5.61 8.22
CA MET A 130 16.10 6.87 8.38
C MET A 130 15.16 8.05 8.64
N THR A 131 14.11 8.20 7.84
CA THR A 131 13.14 9.30 8.01
C THR A 131 12.38 9.20 9.31
N CYS A 132 12.02 7.99 9.77
CA CYS A 132 11.35 7.83 11.06
C CYS A 132 12.28 8.14 12.23
N ASN A 133 13.58 7.89 12.09
CA ASN A 133 14.57 8.20 13.11
C ASN A 133 14.88 9.69 13.19
N ASP A 134 15.19 10.32 12.06
CA ASP A 134 15.68 11.71 12.04
C ASP A 134 14.54 12.74 12.04
N SER A 135 13.36 12.37 11.52
CA SER A 135 12.23 13.28 11.34
C SER A 135 10.92 12.77 11.94
N GLY A 136 10.98 11.69 12.72
CA GLY A 136 9.78 11.02 13.24
C GLY A 136 9.91 10.59 14.70
N TYR A 137 9.49 9.35 14.97
CA TYR A 137 9.26 8.82 16.31
C TYR A 137 10.07 7.54 16.60
N GLN A 138 11.11 7.26 15.80
CA GLN A 138 11.98 6.09 15.96
C GLN A 138 11.18 4.77 16.05
N ALA A 139 10.10 4.68 15.27
CA ALA A 139 9.09 3.64 15.38
C ALA A 139 9.29 2.45 14.42
N ILE A 140 10.38 2.44 13.66
CA ILE A 140 10.69 1.40 12.68
C ILE A 140 11.96 0.69 13.13
N GLN A 141 11.92 -0.63 13.22
CA GLN A 141 13.10 -1.47 13.39
C GLN A 141 13.63 -1.89 12.03
N PHE A 142 14.94 -1.89 11.86
CA PHE A 142 15.58 -2.30 10.61
C PHE A 142 16.52 -3.46 10.91
N ASP A 143 16.21 -4.63 10.34
CA ASP A 143 16.96 -5.85 10.60
C ASP A 143 18.35 -5.78 9.96
N PRO A 144 19.45 -6.08 10.70
CA PRO A 144 20.81 -5.90 10.20
C PRO A 144 21.24 -6.96 9.17
N GLU A 145 20.55 -8.10 9.08
CA GLU A 145 20.92 -9.20 8.17
C GLU A 145 20.07 -9.18 6.89
N THR A 146 18.75 -9.11 7.07
CA THR A 146 17.75 -9.12 6.00
C THR A 146 17.48 -7.72 5.44
N HIS A 147 17.87 -6.67 6.15
CA HIS A 147 17.56 -5.27 5.80
C HIS A 147 16.06 -5.03 5.57
N LEU A 148 15.20 -5.76 6.29
CA LEU A 148 13.76 -5.59 6.23
C LEU A 148 13.27 -4.68 7.36
N PRO A 149 12.49 -3.62 7.05
CA PRO A 149 11.93 -2.74 8.06
C PRO A 149 10.64 -3.34 8.67
N THR A 150 10.49 -3.25 9.99
CA THR A 150 9.27 -3.63 10.73
C THR A 150 8.75 -2.43 11.53
N VAL A 151 7.47 -2.11 11.38
CA VAL A 151 6.83 -1.01 12.13
C VAL A 151 6.42 -1.51 13.52
N THR A 152 6.75 -0.73 14.55
CA THR A 152 6.39 -1.02 15.96
C THR A 152 5.13 -0.26 16.38
N ASP A 153 4.56 -0.65 17.52
CA ASP A 153 3.34 -0.03 18.09
C ASP A 153 3.49 1.46 18.46
N SER A 154 4.74 1.94 18.51
CA SER A 154 5.08 3.33 18.76
C SER A 154 4.81 4.26 17.57
N CYS A 155 4.40 3.72 16.42
CA CYS A 155 4.01 4.46 15.23
C CYS A 155 2.82 5.40 15.52
N THR A 156 2.96 6.66 15.15
CA THR A 156 1.95 7.71 15.33
C THR A 156 1.09 7.97 14.09
N GLY A 157 1.40 7.32 12.96
CA GLY A 157 0.68 7.56 11.72
C GLY A 157 1.06 8.85 10.99
N CYS A 158 2.22 9.46 11.24
CA CYS A 158 2.62 10.73 10.61
C CYS A 158 2.79 10.67 9.08
N THR A 159 2.78 9.48 8.47
CA THR A 159 2.79 9.25 7.02
C THR A 159 4.09 9.68 6.29
N LEU A 160 5.14 10.09 7.02
CA LEU A 160 6.42 10.47 6.42
C LEU A 160 7.15 9.30 5.73
N CYS A 161 7.11 8.11 6.33
CA CYS A 161 7.75 6.92 5.76
C CYS A 161 7.13 6.50 4.41
N LEU A 162 5.80 6.62 4.29
CA LEU A 162 5.08 6.37 3.04
C LEU A 162 5.52 7.36 1.96
N SER A 163 5.65 8.64 2.32
CA SER A 163 5.97 9.73 1.38
C SER A 163 7.38 9.63 0.77
N ILE A 164 8.33 9.01 1.47
CA ILE A 164 9.73 8.86 1.02
C ILE A 164 10.02 7.49 0.38
N CYS A 165 9.07 6.56 0.43
CA CYS A 165 9.28 5.22 -0.09
C CYS A 165 9.41 5.27 -1.64
N PRO A 166 10.50 4.74 -2.22
CA PRO A 166 10.67 4.74 -3.67
C PRO A 166 9.75 3.76 -4.40
N ILE A 167 9.12 2.82 -3.67
CA ILE A 167 8.20 1.82 -4.22
C ILE A 167 6.78 2.23 -3.89
N ILE A 168 5.98 2.47 -4.92
CA ILE A 168 4.56 2.84 -4.81
C ILE A 168 3.81 1.71 -4.10
N ASP A 169 2.94 2.08 -3.16
CA ASP A 169 2.11 1.17 -2.35
C ASP A 169 2.86 0.14 -1.48
N CYS A 170 4.19 0.19 -1.37
CA CYS A 170 4.96 -0.65 -0.44
C CYS A 170 4.61 -0.37 1.02
N ILE A 171 4.25 0.87 1.34
CA ILE A 171 3.78 1.26 2.66
C ILE A 171 2.34 1.75 2.54
N ARG A 172 1.45 1.20 3.36
CA ARG A 172 0.04 1.57 3.41
C ARG A 172 -0.34 2.03 4.80
N MET A 173 -1.24 2.99 4.89
CA MET A 173 -1.81 3.42 6.17
C MET A 173 -3.04 2.55 6.46
N VAL A 174 -3.02 1.88 7.61
CA VAL A 174 -4.13 1.03 8.08
C VAL A 174 -4.67 1.60 9.39
N SER A 175 -5.96 1.40 9.66
CA SER A 175 -6.58 1.82 10.92
C SER A 175 -5.86 1.20 12.11
N ARG A 176 -5.52 2.01 13.11
CA ARG A 176 -4.89 1.53 14.33
C ARG A 176 -5.88 0.67 15.13
N THR A 177 -5.45 -0.51 15.54
CA THR A 177 -6.27 -1.43 16.34
C THR A 177 -6.18 -1.16 17.85
N THR A 178 -5.09 -0.54 18.29
CA THR A 178 -4.84 -0.19 19.70
C THR A 178 -5.23 1.26 19.99
N PRO A 179 -5.62 1.60 21.22
CA PRO A 179 -5.89 2.99 21.59
C PRO A 179 -4.64 3.85 21.36
N TYR A 180 -4.86 5.09 20.92
CA TYR A 180 -3.78 6.04 20.69
C TYR A 180 -3.60 6.95 21.91
N GLU A 181 -2.38 6.96 22.45
CA GLU A 181 -1.97 7.86 23.52
C GLU A 181 -0.87 8.78 23.02
N ALA A 182 -1.11 10.09 23.09
CA ALA A 182 -0.14 11.09 22.65
C ALA A 182 1.04 11.16 23.63
N LYS A 183 2.25 10.91 23.14
CA LYS A 183 3.49 11.02 23.92
C LYS A 183 3.76 12.48 24.27
N ARG A 184 3.48 12.89 25.51
CA ARG A 184 3.71 14.27 25.99
C ARG A 184 5.13 14.54 26.48
N GLY A 185 5.96 13.50 26.64
CA GLY A 185 7.35 13.60 27.12
C GLY A 185 7.49 13.85 28.63
N LEU A 186 6.62 14.69 29.19
CA LEU A 186 6.47 14.91 30.63
C LEU A 186 5.07 14.51 31.10
N PRO A 187 4.90 14.10 32.36
CA PRO A 187 3.57 13.89 32.91
C PRO A 187 2.79 15.20 32.80
N LEU A 188 1.53 15.11 32.38
CA LEU A 188 0.64 16.26 32.46
C LEU A 188 0.57 16.67 33.92
N ALA A 189 0.89 17.93 34.22
CA ALA A 189 0.67 18.48 35.54
C ALA A 189 -0.85 18.41 35.79
N VAL A 190 -1.27 17.40 36.55
CA VAL A 190 -2.59 17.40 37.15
C VAL A 190 -2.61 18.67 38.01
N ILE A 191 -3.56 19.54 37.71
CA ILE A 191 -3.66 20.97 38.08
C ILE A 191 -3.18 21.25 39.52
N PRO A 192 -2.50 22.40 39.78
CA PRO A 192 -2.24 22.86 41.15
C PRO A 192 -3.55 22.93 41.92
N VAL A 193 -3.60 22.25 43.06
CA VAL A 193 -4.68 22.40 44.04
C VAL A 193 -4.87 23.89 44.30
N CYS A 194 -5.99 24.45 43.82
CA CYS A 194 -6.49 25.75 44.29
C CYS A 194 -7.15 25.56 45.65
#